data_AF-A0ABD0JE74-F1
#
_entry.id   AF-A0ABD0JE74-F1
#
_cell.length_a   1.000
_cell.length_b   1.000
_cell.length_c   1.000
_cell.angle_alpha   90.00
_cell.angle_beta   90.00
_cell.angle_gamma   90.00
#
_symmetry.space_group_name_H-M   'P 1'
#
loop_
_entity.id
_entity.type
_entity.pdbx_description
1 polymer ?
#
loop_
_entity_poly.entity_id
_entity_poly.type
_entity_poly.pdbx_seq_one_letter_code
_entity_poly.pdbx_strand_id
1 'polypeptide(L)'
;MVVFRNDPCGVICIIITYGAVLYADYVIVRHLIIPSMSDTLWGAINVVIFNTIVFLIGMSHMRAVLSDPGVVPLPSASMDFSDMHSAQPPKEM
;
A
#
# COMPACT_ATOMS: atom_id res chain seq x y z
N MET A 1 -3.02 -21.07 11.26
CA MET A 1 -2.51 -19.86 10.61
C MET A 1 -2.32 -20.20 9.14
N VAL A 2 -3.18 -19.71 8.25
CA VAL A 2 -3.06 -20.02 6.82
C VAL A 2 -2.01 -19.07 6.27
N VAL A 3 -0.77 -19.57 6.10
CA VAL A 3 0.41 -18.77 5.70
C VAL A 3 0.23 -18.12 4.33
N PHE A 4 -0.68 -18.65 3.50
CA PHE A 4 -0.97 -18.12 2.18
C PHE A 4 -2.47 -18.23 1.88
N ARG A 5 -3.16 -17.09 1.81
CA ARG A 5 -4.49 -17.01 1.23
C ARG A 5 -4.29 -16.81 -0.27
N ASN A 6 -4.81 -17.72 -1.10
CA ASN A 6 -4.78 -17.56 -2.56
C ASN A 6 -5.62 -16.36 -2.97
N ASP A 7 -5.00 -15.18 -3.04
CA ASP A 7 -5.59 -13.93 -3.50
C ASP A 7 -4.93 -13.51 -4.84
N PRO A 8 -5.45 -13.98 -5.98
CA PRO A 8 -4.86 -13.69 -7.28
C PRO A 8 -4.92 -12.20 -7.63
N CYS A 9 -5.94 -11.49 -7.15
CA CYS A 9 -6.12 -10.07 -7.39
C CYS A 9 -4.98 -9.26 -6.75
N GLY A 10 -4.67 -9.51 -5.48
CA GLY A 10 -3.60 -8.85 -4.74
C GLY A 10 -2.23 -9.11 -5.34
N VAL A 11 -1.96 -10.33 -5.83
CA VAL A 11 -0.72 -10.65 -6.54
C VAL A 11 -0.59 -9.83 -7.83
N ILE A 12 -1.67 -9.73 -8.62
CA ILE A 12 -1.69 -8.92 -9.85
C ILE A 12 -1.48 -7.43 -9.52
N CYS A 13 -2.16 -6.92 -8.50
CA CYS A 13 -2.01 -5.53 -8.05
C CYS A 13 -0.55 -5.21 -7.68
N ILE A 14 0.10 -6.08 -6.90
CA ILE A 14 1.53 -5.96 -6.57
C ILE A 14 2.37 -5.90 -7.85
N ILE A 15 2.21 -6.87 -8.76
CA ILE A 15 2.98 -6.91 -10.01
C ILE A 15 2.84 -5.60 -10.80
N ILE A 16 1.61 -5.10 -10.96
CA ILE A 16 1.34 -3.86 -11.69
C ILE A 16 1.98 -2.66 -10.98
N THR A 17 1.84 -2.55 -9.65
CA THR A 17 2.41 -1.42 -8.89
C THR A 17 3.93 -1.38 -8.99
N TYR A 18 4.62 -2.50 -8.72
CA TYR A 18 6.08 -2.54 -8.83
C TYR A 18 6.56 -2.37 -10.27
N GLY A 19 5.83 -2.95 -11.25
CA GLY A 19 6.10 -2.75 -12.67
C GLY A 19 6.00 -1.28 -13.09
N ALA A 20 4.95 -0.57 -12.63
CA ALA A 20 4.76 0.85 -12.92
C ALA A 20 5.86 1.73 -12.31
N VAL A 21 6.30 1.42 -11.08
CA VAL A 21 7.40 2.15 -10.41
C VAL A 21 8.72 1.96 -11.16
N LEU A 22 9.05 0.73 -11.56
CA LEU A 22 10.25 0.45 -12.37
C LEU A 22 10.18 1.12 -13.75
N TYR A 23 9.00 1.10 -14.38
CA TYR A 23 8.79 1.78 -15.65
C TYR A 23 8.96 3.29 -15.51
N ALA A 24 8.49 3.89 -14.42
CA ALA A 24 8.70 5.31 -14.15
C ALA A 24 10.20 5.64 -14.05
N ASP A 25 11.00 4.85 -13.34
CA ASP A 25 12.46 5.03 -13.27
C ASP A 25 13.13 4.99 -14.64
N TYR A 26 12.77 4.00 -15.47
CA TYR A 26 13.25 3.92 -16.84
C TYR A 26 12.91 5.17 -17.66
N VAL A 27 11.65 5.63 -17.60
CA VAL A 27 11.19 6.80 -18.37
C VAL A 27 11.87 8.07 -17.90
N ILE A 28 12.00 8.28 -16.58
CA ILE A 28 12.66 9.47 -16.04
C ILE A 28 14.13 9.53 -16.47
N VAL A 29 14.87 8.42 -16.35
CA VAL A 29 16.29 8.40 -16.72
C VAL A 29 16.47 8.56 -18.22
N ARG A 30 15.79 7.73 -19.03
CA ARG A 30 16.02 7.67 -20.48
C ARG A 30 15.38 8.82 -21.25
N HIS A 31 14.15 9.19 -20.91
CA HIS A 31 13.36 10.14 -21.70
C HIS A 31 13.34 11.55 -21.12
N LEU A 32 13.73 11.73 -19.85
CA LEU A 32 13.77 13.05 -19.22
C LEU A 32 15.21 13.52 -19.00
N ILE A 33 16.01 12.76 -18.25
CA ILE A 33 17.30 13.25 -17.77
C ILE A 33 18.37 13.23 -18.87
N ILE A 34 18.51 12.13 -19.63
CA ILE A 34 19.48 12.06 -20.73
C ILE A 34 19.27 13.18 -21.77
N PRO A 35 18.06 13.43 -22.30
CA PRO A 35 17.88 14.49 -23.28
C PRO A 35 17.91 15.91 -22.69
N SER A 36 17.52 16.11 -21.43
CA SER A 36 17.38 17.46 -20.86
C SER A 36 18.61 17.96 -20.12
N MET A 37 19.40 17.08 -19.50
CA MET A 37 20.39 17.47 -18.48
C MET A 37 21.69 16.64 -18.51
N SER A 38 21.97 15.93 -19.61
CA SER A 38 23.12 15.01 -19.74
C SER A 38 24.48 15.67 -19.50
N ASP A 39 24.66 16.93 -19.90
CA ASP A 39 25.94 17.63 -19.78
C ASP A 39 26.16 18.29 -18.40
N THR A 40 25.21 18.14 -17.48
CA THR A 40 25.24 18.81 -16.17
C THR A 40 25.27 17.83 -15.01
N LEU A 41 25.99 18.15 -13.93
CA LEU A 41 25.97 17.39 -12.68
C LEU A 41 24.57 17.35 -12.04
N TRP A 42 23.70 18.29 -12.41
CA TRP A 42 22.32 18.35 -11.94
C TRP A 42 21.51 17.13 -12.36
N GLY A 43 21.76 16.60 -13.58
CA GLY A 43 21.13 15.37 -14.03
C GLY A 43 21.43 14.20 -13.09
N ALA A 44 22.71 14.01 -12.73
CA ALA A 44 23.13 12.95 -11.82
C ALA A 44 22.50 13.08 -10.41
N ILE A 45 22.43 14.30 -9.86
CA ILE A 45 21.80 14.55 -8.57
C ILE A 45 20.31 14.15 -8.60
N ASN A 46 19.58 14.52 -9.66
CA ASN A 46 18.17 14.17 -9.79
C ASN A 46 17.96 12.65 -9.93
N VAL A 47 18.82 11.95 -10.68
CA VAL A 47 18.78 10.47 -10.76
C VAL A 47 18.95 9.85 -9.37
N VAL A 48 19.94 10.30 -8.59
CA VAL A 48 20.22 9.76 -7.25
C VAL A 48 19.03 9.99 -6.31
N ILE A 49 18.47 11.19 -6.29
CA ILE A 49 17.30 11.52 -5.46
C ILE A 49 16.09 10.66 -5.87
N PHE A 50 15.81 10.58 -7.18
CA PHE A 50 14.68 9.82 -7.70
C PHE A 50 14.80 8.32 -7.35
N ASN A 51 15.97 7.72 -7.57
CA ASN A 51 16.21 6.31 -7.28
C ASN A 51 16.12 6.02 -5.77
N THR A 52 16.57 6.95 -4.93
CA THR A 52 16.40 6.87 -3.47
C THR A 52 14.91 6.84 -3.09
N ILE A 53 14.09 7.69 -3.69
CA ILE A 53 12.63 7.71 -3.47
C ILE A 53 11.99 6.41 -3.94
N VAL A 54 12.35 5.91 -5.13
CA VAL A 54 11.88 4.62 -5.65
C VAL A 54 12.19 3.48 -4.68
N PHE A 55 13.41 3.45 -4.14
CA PHE A 55 13.80 2.47 -3.14
C PHE A 55 12.97 2.57 -1.85
N LEU A 56 12.76 3.78 -1.33
CA LEU A 56 11.94 4.01 -0.14
C LEU A 56 10.46 3.60 -0.34
N ILE A 57 9.90 3.88 -1.52
CA ILE A 57 8.55 3.42 -1.89
C ILE A 57 8.50 1.90 -1.89
N GLY A 58 9.48 1.26 -2.54
CA GLY A 58 9.57 -0.20 -2.58
C GLY A 58 9.61 -0.81 -1.17
N MET A 59 10.48 -0.29 -0.29
CA MET A 59 10.62 -0.78 1.08
C MET A 59 9.36 -0.59 1.92
N SER A 60 8.77 0.61 1.90
CA SER A 60 7.56 0.92 2.69
C SER A 60 6.36 0.10 2.23
N HIS A 61 6.19 -0.06 0.91
CA HIS A 61 5.10 -0.86 0.35
C HIS A 61 5.29 -2.37 0.62
N MET A 62 6.53 -2.88 0.51
CA MET A 62 6.82 -4.29 0.87
C MET A 62 6.48 -4.56 2.33
N ARG A 63 6.85 -3.63 3.23
CA ARG A 63 6.48 -3.73 4.65
C ARG A 63 4.97 -3.73 4.84
N ALA A 64 4.25 -2.83 4.17
CA ALA A 64 2.79 -2.74 4.29
C ALA A 64 2.08 -4.03 3.80
N VAL A 65 2.55 -4.61 2.69
CA VAL A 65 1.96 -5.83 2.09
C VAL A 65 2.26 -7.08 2.91
N LEU A 66 3.47 -7.19 3.47
CA LEU A 66 3.92 -8.39 4.18
C LEU A 66 3.63 -8.36 5.68
N SER A 67 3.24 -7.21 6.24
CA SER A 67 2.90 -7.11 7.65
C SER A 67 1.48 -7.64 7.88
N ASP A 68 1.34 -8.49 8.90
CA ASP A 68 0.04 -9.01 9.32
C ASP A 68 -0.87 -7.83 9.74
N PRO A 69 -2.12 -7.74 9.23
CA PRO A 69 -3.07 -6.68 9.61
C PRO A 69 -3.45 -6.69 11.10
N GLY A 70 -3.06 -7.72 11.86
CA GLY A 70 -3.39 -7.87 13.26
C GLY A 70 -4.77 -8.51 13.42
N VAL A 71 -4.85 -9.53 14.28
CA VAL A 71 -6.12 -10.22 14.56
C VAL A 71 -6.78 -9.56 15.76
N VAL A 72 -7.97 -9.00 15.56
CA VAL A 72 -8.83 -8.55 16.67
C VAL A 72 -9.50 -9.79 17.29
N PRO A 73 -9.35 -10.04 18.60
CA PRO A 73 -10.04 -11.15 19.26
C PRO A 73 -11.56 -10.92 19.17
N LEU A 74 -12.25 -11.88 18.55
CA LEU A 74 -13.70 -11.85 18.48
C LEU A 74 -14.28 -12.11 19.89
N PRO A 75 -15.23 -11.28 20.37
CA PRO A 75 -15.87 -11.52 21.67
C PRO A 75 -16.63 -12.86 21.65
N SER A 76 -16.49 -13.63 22.73
CA SER A 76 -17.09 -14.97 22.87
C SER A 76 -18.62 -14.94 23.04
N ALA A 77 -19.17 -13.79 23.43
CA ALA A 77 -20.60 -13.53 23.41
C ALA A 77 -20.90 -12.72 22.14
N SER A 78 -21.84 -13.19 21.33
CA SER A 78 -22.43 -12.39 20.27
C SER A 78 -22.93 -11.10 20.89
N MET A 79 -22.24 -9.99 20.65
CA MET A 79 -22.77 -8.67 20.97
C MET A 79 -23.94 -8.45 20.02
N ASP A 80 -25.13 -8.87 20.45
CA ASP A 80 -26.35 -8.64 19.70
C ASP A 80 -26.77 -7.19 19.96
N PHE A 81 -26.43 -6.31 19.01
CA PHE A 81 -26.82 -4.90 19.05
C PHE A 81 -28.36 -4.71 19.05
N SER A 82 -29.12 -5.78 18.77
CA SER A 82 -30.58 -5.80 18.86
C SER A 82 -31.09 -5.60 20.29
N ASP A 83 -30.33 -6.01 21.31
CA ASP A 83 -30.73 -5.84 22.72
C ASP A 83 -30.66 -4.39 23.23
N MET A 84 -29.92 -3.52 22.54
CA MET A 84 -29.81 -2.10 22.92
C MET A 84 -31.08 -1.30 22.63
N HIS A 85 -31.95 -1.74 21.71
CA HIS A 85 -33.24 -1.09 21.45
C HIS A 85 -34.34 -1.54 22.42
N SER A 86 -34.17 -2.71 23.05
CA SER A 86 -35.14 -3.30 23.98
C SER A 86 -35.25 -2.56 25.32
N ALA A 87 -34.24 -1.75 25.66
CA ALA A 87 -34.17 -1.02 26.93
C ALA A 87 -34.86 0.36 26.91
N GLN A 88 -35.54 0.74 25.82
CA GLN A 88 -36.34 1.96 25.81
C GLN A 88 -37.69 1.70 26.50
N PRO A 89 -37.98 2.33 27.66
CA PRO A 89 -39.27 2.17 28.31
C PRO A 89 -40.38 2.69 27.38
N PRO A 90 -41.58 2.08 27.39
CA PRO A 90 -42.71 2.55 26.60
C PRO A 90 -42.96 4.04 26.85
N LYS A 91 -43.09 4.83 25.78
CA LYS A 91 -43.66 6.17 25.90
C LYS A 91 -45.08 6.02 26.43
N GLU A 92 -45.30 6.39 27.70
CA GLU A 92 -46.64 6.64 28.21
C GLU A 92 -47.31 7.66 27.30
N MET A 93 -48.45 7.26 26.74
CA MET A 93 -49.34 8.08 25.92
C MET A 93 -50.43 8.68 26.81
#